data_AF-A0A176U684-F1
#
_entry.id   AF-A0A176U684-F1
#
_cell.length_a   1.000
_cell.length_b   1.000
_cell.length_c   1.000
_cell.angle_alpha   90.00
_cell.angle_beta   90.00
_cell.angle_gamma   90.00
#
_symmetry.space_group_name_H-M   'P 1'
#
loop_
_entity.id
_entity.type
_entity.pdbx_description
1 polymer ?
#
loop_
_entity_poly.entity_id
_entity_poly.type
_entity_poly.pdbx_seq_one_letter_code
_entity_poly.pdbx_strand_id
1 'polypeptide(L)' 'MYFNPIEAGKRIKAIREAKGMTQMGFAEKLNISRSYMNKIEKGTKTASIDYVFL' A
#
# COMPACT_ATOMS: atom_id res chain seq x y z
N MET A 1 -4.85 -9.72 18.09
CA MET A 1 -3.91 -8.68 17.61
C MET A 1 -4.67 -7.84 16.59
N TYR A 2 -4.95 -6.57 16.87
CA TYR A 2 -5.75 -5.74 15.98
C TYR A 2 -4.90 -5.28 14.79
N PHE A 3 -5.36 -5.58 13.57
CA PHE A 3 -4.74 -5.04 12.37
C PHE A 3 -5.05 -3.55 12.26
N ASN A 4 -4.02 -2.70 12.32
CA ASN A 4 -4.16 -1.26 12.11
C ASN A 4 -3.70 -0.89 10.68
N PRO A 5 -4.64 -0.69 9.73
CA PRO A 5 -4.30 -0.36 8.34
C PRO A 5 -3.52 0.95 8.20
N ILE A 6 -3.71 1.89 9.13
CA ILE A 6 -3.01 3.18 9.14
C ILE A 6 -1.53 2.95 9.48
N GLU A 7 -1.24 2.11 10.47
CA GLU A 7 0.14 1.81 10.85
C GLU A 7 0.85 0.97 9.78
N ALA A 8 0.15 0.02 9.17
CA ALA A 8 0.66 -0.75 8.03
C ALA A 8 0.99 0.17 6.84
N GLY A 9 0.10 1.11 6.49
CA GLY A 9 0.33 2.09 5.44
C GLY A 9 1.57 2.97 5.69
N LYS A 10 1.77 3.42 6.94
CA LYS A 10 2.97 4.17 7.35
C LYS A 10 4.25 3.36 7.20
N ARG A 11 4.24 2.08 7.60
CA ARG A 11 5.41 1.18 7.44
C ARG A 11 5.74 0.94 5.97
N ILE A 12 4.74 0.71 5.14
CA ILE A 12 4.94 0.52 3.69
C ILE A 12 5.54 1.78 3.06
N LYS A 13 5.04 2.97 3.43
CA LYS A 13 5.60 4.25 3.01
C LYS A 13 7.08 4.38 3.42
N ALA A 14 7.41 4.06 4.66
CA ALA A 14 8.79 4.14 5.16
C ALA A 14 9.73 3.20 4.40
N ILE A 15 9.30 1.97 4.09
CA ILE A 15 10.09 1.02 3.29
C ILE A 15 10.30 1.54 1.86
N ARG A 16 9.26 2.10 1.25
CA ARG A 16 9.35 2.69 -0.09
C ARG A 16 10.38 3.83 -0.13
N GLU A 17 10.34 4.71 0.87
CA GLU A 17 11.25 5.85 0.99
C GLU A 17 12.68 5.41 1.29
N ALA A 18 12.87 4.42 2.17
CA ALA A 18 14.18 3.82 2.45
C ALA A 18 14.82 3.19 1.19
N LYS A 19 14.00 2.73 0.24
CA LYS A 19 14.45 2.20 -1.06
C LYS A 19 14.60 3.28 -2.14
N GLY A 20 14.39 4.56 -1.82
CA GLY A 20 14.47 5.66 -2.79
C GLY A 20 13.42 5.59 -3.90
N MET A 21 12.31 4.89 -3.67
CA MET A 21 11.31 4.63 -4.70
C MET A 21 10.20 5.68 -4.71
N THR A 22 9.73 6.05 -5.90
CA THR A 22 8.51 6.85 -6.05
C THR A 22 7.27 5.99 -5.82
N GLN A 23 6.14 6.60 -5.46
CA GLN A 23 4.86 5.87 -5.35
C GLN A 23 4.50 5.15 -6.65
N MET A 24 4.80 5.76 -7.80
CA MET A 24 4.52 5.18 -9.12
C MET A 24 5.41 3.97 -9.39
N GLY A 25 6.73 4.08 -9.21
CA GLY A 25 7.64 2.96 -9.44
C GLY A 25 7.43 1.80 -8.45
N PHE A 26 6.97 2.10 -7.22
CA PHE A 26 6.60 1.04 -6.28
C PHE A 26 5.25 0.40 -6.63
N ALA A 27 4.29 1.18 -7.12
CA ALA A 27 3.00 0.69 -7.61
C ALA A 27 3.15 -0.22 -8.85
N GLU A 28 4.02 0.17 -9.80
CA GLU A 28 4.35 -0.64 -10.99
C GLU A 28 4.92 -2.02 -10.60
N LYS A 29 5.85 -2.07 -9.63
CA LYS A 29 6.40 -3.35 -9.14
C LYS A 29 5.35 -4.25 -8.49
N LEU A 30 4.32 -3.65 -7.90
CA LEU A 30 3.22 -4.37 -7.26
C LEU A 30 2.04 -4.60 -8.22
N ASN A 31 2.16 -4.19 -9.49
CA ASN A 31 1.11 -4.23 -10.50
C ASN A 31 -0.23 -3.62 -10.03
N ILE A 32 -0.15 -2.51 -9.29
CA ILE A 32 -1.30 -1.73 -8.81
C ILE A 32 -1.25 -0.32 -9.37
N SER A 33 -2.38 0.38 -9.36
CA SER A 33 -2.39 1.79 -9.73
C SER A 33 -1.70 2.64 -8.65
N ARG A 34 -1.06 3.74 -9.06
CA ARG A 34 -0.51 4.76 -8.14
C ARG A 34 -1.58 5.32 -7.19
N SER A 35 -2.84 5.40 -7.63
CA SER A 35 -3.97 5.78 -6.80
C SER A 35 -4.25 4.75 -5.69
N TYR A 36 -4.14 3.46 -6.01
CA TYR A 36 -4.27 2.38 -5.03
C TYR A 36 -3.12 2.40 -4.02
N MET A 37 -1.88 2.61 -4.48
CA MET A 37 -0.72 2.78 -3.60
C MET A 37 -0.89 3.95 -2.62
N ASN A 38 -1.40 5.09 -3.09
CA ASN A 38 -1.72 6.23 -2.22
C ASN A 38 -2.78 5.89 -1.16
N LYS A 39 -3.79 5.07 -1.49
CA LYS A 39 -4.82 4.63 -0.53
C LYS A 39 -4.26 3.65 0.51
N ILE A 40 -3.31 2.78 0.13
CA ILE A 40 -2.57 1.90 1.04
C ILE A 40 -1.77 2.74 2.04
N GLU A 41 -0.97 3.70 1.56
CA GLU A 41 -0.13 4.52 2.45
C GLU A 41 -0.93 5.41 3.40
N LYS A 42 -2.13 5.85 2.98
CA LYS A 42 -3.06 6.61 3.82
C LYS A 42 -3.85 5.75 4.81
N GLY A 43 -3.82 4.42 4.67
CA GLY A 43 -4.64 3.51 5.47
C GLY A 43 -6.14 3.62 5.21
N THR A 44 -6.55 4.31 4.13
CA THR A 44 -7.97 4.53 3.77
C THR A 44 -8.53 3.42 2.88
N LYS A 45 -7.67 2.62 2.24
CA LYS A 45 -8.01 1.24 1.87
C LYS A 45 -7.15 0.30 2.71
N THR A 46 -7.77 -0.40 3.66
CA THR A 46 -7.42 -1.80 3.90
C THR A 46 -7.37 -2.44 2.52
N ALA A 47 -6.37 -3.27 2.20
CA ALA A 47 -6.50 -4.16 1.06
C ALA A 47 -7.77 -5.00 1.33
N SER A 48 -8.91 -4.52 0.83
CA SER A 48 -10.17 -5.22 1.00
C SER A 48 -9.96 -6.57 0.38
N ILE A 49 -10.33 -7.60 1.10
CA ILE A 49 -10.22 -9.01 0.75
C ILE A 49 -11.11 -9.39 -0.47
N ASP A 50 -11.53 -8.41 -1.27
CA ASP A 50 -12.39 -8.51 -2.45
C ASP A 50 -11.73 -9.17 -3.68
N TYR A 51 -10.53 -9.72 -3.53
CA TYR A 51 -9.91 -10.59 -4.55
C TYR A 51 -9.85 -12.06 -4.13
N VAL A 52 -10.56 -12.48 -3.06
CA VAL A 52 -10.58 -13.89 -2.61
C VAL A 52 -11.66 -14.74 -3.31
N PHE A 53 -12.40 -14.19 -4.29
CA PHE A 53 -13.27 -15.00 -5.14
C PHE A 53 -12.92 -14.81 -6.63
N LEU A 54 -11.86 -15.51 -7.06
CA LEU A 54 -11.74 -16.11 -8.39
C LEU A 54 -10.83 -17.34 -8.29
#